data_AF-A0A2D3W3C6-F1
#
_entry.id   AF-A0A2D3W3C6-F1
#
_cell.length_a   1.000
_cell.length_b   1.000
_cell.length_c   1.000
_cell.angle_alpha   90.00
_cell.angle_beta   90.00
_cell.angle_gamma   90.00
#
_symmetry.space_group_name_H-M   'P 1'
#
loop_
_entity.id
_entity.type
_entity.pdbx_description
1 polymer ?
#
loop_
_entity_poly.entity_id
_entity_poly.type
_entity_poly.pdbx_seq_one_letter_code
_entity_poly.pdbx_strand_id
1 'polypeptide(L)'
;MKIIETITKFSLEVQNQKLRLFVRVDLSTKLQILQLQKQLFHKLKNTHSDVDNATLTLTSLILAIEAIVNQIDNINLNAIKLRSKNNKSTKKRQKLLGYWAIVRTLKVDQNMSFRDIATYFAKYHKLEVSYSTIYTLWNELENNTQIMEN
;
A
#
# COMPACT_ATOMS: atom_id res chain seq x y z
N MET A 1 -6.01 13.18 25.24
CA MET A 1 -5.94 11.79 24.75
C MET A 1 -7.15 10.93 25.15
N LYS A 2 -7.60 10.91 26.43
CA LYS A 2 -8.73 10.06 26.88
C LYS A 2 -10.08 10.35 26.19
N ILE A 3 -10.40 11.59 25.83
CA ILE A 3 -11.71 11.99 25.28
C ILE A 3 -12.01 11.32 23.92
N ILE A 4 -11.00 11.16 23.05
CA ILE A 4 -11.15 10.52 21.75
C ILE A 4 -11.49 9.03 21.92
N GLU A 5 -10.85 8.36 22.88
CA GLU A 5 -11.10 6.96 23.19
C GLU A 5 -12.48 6.78 23.83
N THR A 6 -12.94 7.71 24.67
CA THR A 6 -14.30 7.67 25.23
C THR A 6 -15.38 7.87 24.18
N ILE A 7 -15.16 8.79 23.22
CA ILE A 7 -16.12 9.11 22.15
C ILE A 7 -16.18 8.01 21.09
N THR A 8 -15.02 7.49 20.70
CA THR A 8 -14.93 6.51 19.61
C THR A 8 -14.94 5.07 20.09
N LYS A 9 -14.73 4.80 21.37
CA LYS A 9 -14.48 3.48 21.96
C LYS A 9 -13.30 2.73 21.32
N PHE A 10 -12.43 3.42 20.57
CA PHE A 10 -11.24 2.81 19.94
C PHE A 10 -9.98 3.19 20.68
N SER A 11 -9.17 2.17 20.98
CA SER A 11 -7.78 2.38 21.41
C SER A 11 -6.96 3.07 20.32
N LEU A 12 -5.90 3.77 20.74
CA LEU A 12 -4.94 4.41 19.84
C LEU A 12 -4.46 3.48 18.68
N GLU A 13 -4.33 2.18 18.95
CA GLU A 13 -3.90 1.21 17.96
C GLU A 13 -4.94 1.01 16.84
N VAL A 14 -6.22 0.90 17.19
CA VAL A 14 -7.32 0.74 16.23
C VAL A 14 -7.48 2.00 15.39
N GLN A 15 -7.29 3.19 15.98
CA GLN A 15 -7.29 4.46 15.24
C GLN A 15 -6.19 4.48 14.18
N ASN A 16 -4.97 4.06 14.55
CA ASN A 16 -3.83 3.98 13.62
C ASN A 16 -4.04 2.92 12.52
N GLN A 17 -4.77 1.84 12.80
CA GLN A 17 -5.14 0.86 11.78
C GLN A 17 -6.14 1.46 10.77
N LYS A 18 -7.15 2.18 11.25
CA LYS A 18 -8.15 2.87 10.42
C LYS A 18 -7.52 3.94 9.53
N LEU A 19 -6.59 4.75 10.06
CA LEU A 19 -5.83 5.71 9.26
C LEU A 19 -4.95 5.03 8.19
N ARG A 20 -4.36 3.87 8.51
CA ARG A 20 -3.63 3.06 7.51
C ARG A 20 -4.54 2.49 6.43
N LEU A 21 -5.80 2.18 6.74
CA LEU A 21 -6.80 1.80 5.75
C LEU A 21 -7.17 2.99 4.86
N PHE A 22 -7.38 4.19 5.45
CA PHE A 22 -7.68 5.41 4.70
C PHE A 22 -6.67 5.71 3.59
N VAL A 23 -5.37 5.53 3.87
CA VAL A 23 -4.32 5.70 2.86
C VAL A 23 -4.49 4.75 1.66
N ARG A 24 -5.00 3.53 1.91
CA ARG A 24 -5.10 2.44 0.92
C ARG A 24 -6.38 2.46 0.08
N VAL A 25 -7.41 3.19 0.50
CA VAL A 25 -8.65 3.31 -0.27
C VAL A 25 -8.46 4.20 -1.49
N ASP A 26 -9.22 3.93 -2.55
CA ASP A 26 -9.23 4.70 -3.79
C ASP A 26 -9.82 6.10 -3.59
N LEU A 27 -9.61 6.96 -4.59
CA LEU A 27 -10.01 8.36 -4.51
C LEU A 27 -11.52 8.56 -4.34
N SER A 28 -12.34 7.71 -4.98
CA SER A 28 -13.80 7.80 -4.88
C SER A 28 -14.25 7.54 -3.45
N THR A 29 -13.74 6.47 -2.85
CA THR A 29 -14.06 6.11 -1.47
C THR A 29 -13.50 7.13 -0.46
N LYS A 30 -12.33 7.75 -0.73
CA LYS A 30 -11.82 8.87 0.08
C LYS A 30 -12.77 10.08 0.07
N LEU A 31 -13.35 10.42 -1.07
CA LEU A 31 -14.31 11.52 -1.17
C LEU A 31 -15.59 11.21 -0.39
N GLN A 32 -16.08 9.96 -0.45
CA GLN A 32 -17.23 9.52 0.35
C GLN A 32 -16.93 9.59 1.87
N ILE A 33 -15.74 9.17 2.30
CA ILE A 33 -15.29 9.31 3.69
C ILE A 33 -15.30 10.76 4.13
N LEU A 34 -14.81 11.68 3.30
CA LEU A 34 -14.79 13.12 3.62
C LEU A 34 -16.20 13.74 3.66
N GLN A 35 -17.13 13.29 2.81
CA GLN A 35 -18.53 13.72 2.86
C GLN A 35 -19.21 13.25 4.14
N LEU A 36 -19.06 11.98 4.51
CA LEU A 36 -19.59 11.43 5.77
C LEU A 36 -18.94 12.09 6.98
N GLN A 37 -17.64 12.36 6.92
CA GLN A 37 -16.91 13.05 7.99
C GLN A 37 -17.50 14.44 8.26
N LYS A 38 -17.82 15.24 7.22
CA LYS A 38 -18.50 16.53 7.40
C LYS A 38 -19.86 16.38 8.07
N GLN A 39 -20.68 15.41 7.62
CA GLN A 39 -21.99 15.16 8.21
C GLN A 39 -21.89 14.74 9.70
N LEU A 40 -20.95 13.85 10.02
CA LEU A 40 -20.70 13.40 11.38
C LEU A 40 -20.12 14.50 12.25
N PHE A 41 -19.27 15.36 11.71
CA PHE A 41 -18.70 16.50 12.42
C PHE A 41 -19.79 17.49 12.86
N HIS A 42 -20.74 17.81 11.97
CA HIS A 42 -21.87 18.67 12.34
C HIS A 42 -22.76 18.04 13.41
N LYS A 43 -23.02 16.73 13.31
CA LYS A 43 -23.76 15.99 14.35
C LYS A 43 -23.03 16.00 15.69
N LEU A 44 -21.73 15.70 15.70
CA LEU A 44 -20.90 15.66 16.91
C LEU A 44 -20.71 17.05 17.53
N LYS A 45 -20.60 18.10 16.72
CA LYS A 45 -20.51 19.49 17.20
C LYS A 45 -21.79 19.94 17.92
N ASN A 46 -22.95 19.46 17.46
CA ASN A 46 -24.22 19.75 18.13
C ASN A 46 -24.38 18.96 19.45
N THR A 47 -23.76 17.78 19.57
CA THR A 47 -23.86 16.92 20.76
C THR A 47 -22.79 17.21 21.81
N HIS A 48 -21.61 17.68 21.41
CA HIS A 48 -20.46 17.92 22.28
C HIS A 48 -19.85 19.30 21.99
N SER A 49 -20.53 20.36 22.42
CA SER A 49 -20.08 21.76 22.27
C SER A 49 -18.84 22.11 23.11
N ASP A 50 -18.44 21.22 24.03
CA ASP A 50 -17.42 21.46 25.06
C ASP A 50 -16.08 20.78 24.76
N VAL A 51 -15.92 20.24 23.55
CA VAL A 51 -14.70 19.52 23.13
C VAL A 51 -14.00 20.30 22.02
N ASP A 52 -12.68 20.35 22.10
CA ASP A 52 -11.83 21.00 21.11
C ASP A 52 -12.13 20.55 19.68
N ASN A 53 -12.19 21.53 18.78
CA ASN A 53 -12.61 21.36 17.39
C ASN A 53 -11.69 20.41 16.62
N ALA A 54 -10.40 20.39 16.93
CA ALA A 54 -9.45 19.45 16.31
C ALA A 54 -9.71 18.01 16.76
N THR A 55 -10.08 17.82 18.03
CA THR A 55 -10.45 16.53 18.61
C THR A 55 -11.71 15.97 17.95
N LEU A 56 -12.73 16.79 17.73
CA LEU A 56 -13.96 16.40 17.02
C LEU A 56 -13.73 16.09 15.53
N THR A 57 -12.81 16.81 14.89
CA THR A 57 -12.44 16.55 13.49
C THR A 57 -11.77 15.19 13.34
N LEU A 58 -10.89 14.83 14.28
CA LEU A 58 -10.21 13.53 14.27
C LEU A 58 -11.18 12.37 14.58
N THR A 59 -12.07 12.52 15.57
CA THR A 59 -13.05 11.48 15.93
C THR A 59 -14.06 11.25 14.80
N SER A 60 -14.57 12.32 14.18
CA SER A 60 -15.50 12.23 13.03
C SER A 60 -14.86 11.52 11.83
N LEU A 61 -13.58 11.76 11.55
CA LEU A 61 -12.86 11.08 10.48
C LEU A 61 -12.72 9.58 10.75
N ILE A 62 -12.34 9.20 11.98
CA ILE A 62 -12.17 7.79 12.36
C ILE A 62 -13.49 7.03 12.27
N LEU A 63 -14.61 7.64 12.70
CA LEU A 63 -15.95 7.06 12.60
C LEU A 63 -16.42 6.95 11.15
N ALA A 64 -16.15 7.95 10.31
CA ALA A 64 -16.48 7.90 8.89
C ALA A 64 -15.74 6.76 8.18
N ILE A 65 -14.46 6.55 8.50
CA ILE A 65 -13.67 5.44 7.96
C ILE A 65 -14.29 4.10 8.36
N GLU A 66 -14.69 3.94 9.62
CA GLU A 66 -15.33 2.71 10.08
C GLU A 66 -16.68 2.45 9.45
N ALA A 67 -17.54 3.47 9.35
CA ALA A 67 -18.86 3.32 8.74
C ALA A 67 -18.72 2.81 7.29
N ILE A 68 -17.75 3.34 6.55
CA ILE A 68 -17.46 2.90 5.18
C ILE A 68 -16.81 1.51 5.17
N VAL A 69 -15.88 1.20 6.07
CA VAL A 69 -15.30 -0.15 6.18
C VAL A 69 -16.38 -1.19 6.47
N ASN A 70 -17.37 -0.87 7.29
CA ASN A 70 -18.50 -1.74 7.58
C ASN A 70 -19.52 -1.83 6.43
N GLN A 71 -19.59 -0.81 5.56
CA GLN A 71 -20.40 -0.84 4.34
C GLN A 71 -19.71 -1.55 3.16
N ILE A 72 -18.38 -1.65 3.17
CA ILE A 72 -17.62 -2.33 2.14
C ILE A 72 -17.62 -3.84 2.40
N ASP A 73 -18.19 -4.62 1.48
CA ASP A 73 -18.18 -6.08 1.54
C ASP A 73 -16.77 -6.66 1.74
N ASN A 74 -16.68 -7.75 2.51
CA ASN A 74 -15.44 -8.45 2.84
C ASN A 74 -14.59 -8.79 1.59
N ILE A 75 -15.25 -8.99 0.45
CA ILE A 75 -14.64 -9.21 -0.88
C ILE A 75 -13.82 -8.00 -1.34
N ASN A 76 -14.38 -6.78 -1.22
CA ASN A 76 -13.69 -5.54 -1.57
C ASN A 76 -12.55 -5.24 -0.58
N LEU A 77 -12.73 -5.54 0.71
CA LEU A 77 -11.65 -5.45 1.70
C LEU A 77 -10.48 -6.38 1.37
N ASN A 78 -10.76 -7.61 0.94
CA ASN A 78 -9.73 -8.55 0.51
C ASN A 78 -9.05 -8.11 -0.80
N ALA A 79 -9.79 -7.52 -1.73
CA ALA A 79 -9.22 -6.92 -2.94
C ALA A 79 -8.26 -5.76 -2.62
N ILE A 80 -8.63 -4.87 -1.68
CA ILE A 80 -7.77 -3.76 -1.22
C ILE A 80 -6.52 -4.30 -0.51
N LYS A 81 -6.65 -5.32 0.34
CA LYS A 81 -5.51 -6.00 0.99
C LYS A 81 -4.58 -6.62 -0.04
N LEU A 82 -5.13 -7.31 -1.05
CA LEU A 82 -4.38 -7.96 -2.12
C LEU A 82 -3.60 -6.95 -2.98
N ARG A 83 -4.23 -5.83 -3.37
CA ARG A 83 -3.56 -4.71 -4.06
C ARG A 83 -2.38 -4.15 -3.25
N SER A 84 -2.52 -4.05 -1.93
CA SER A 84 -1.42 -3.59 -1.06
C SER A 84 -0.24 -4.58 -0.99
N LYS A 85 -0.50 -5.90 -1.10
CA LYS A 85 0.55 -6.93 -1.15
C LYS A 85 1.31 -6.86 -2.47
N ASN A 86 0.60 -6.62 -3.58
CA ASN A 86 1.22 -6.41 -4.89
C ASN A 86 2.09 -5.13 -4.94
N ASN A 87 1.77 -4.11 -4.14
CA ASN A 87 2.65 -2.94 -4.00
C ASN A 87 4.00 -3.24 -3.27
N LYS A 88 4.11 -4.35 -2.53
CA LYS A 88 5.42 -4.78 -1.99
C LYS A 88 6.26 -5.51 -3.05
N SER A 89 5.62 -6.29 -3.92
CA SER A 89 6.33 -6.91 -5.05
C SER A 89 6.78 -5.88 -6.07
N THR A 90 6.05 -4.77 -6.28
CA THR A 90 6.52 -3.65 -7.11
C THR A 90 7.76 -2.96 -6.52
N LYS A 91 7.86 -2.78 -5.19
CA LYS A 91 9.09 -2.26 -4.56
C LYS A 91 10.31 -3.16 -4.75
N LYS A 92 10.14 -4.49 -4.65
CA LYS A 92 11.22 -5.45 -4.93
C LYS A 92 11.66 -5.40 -6.40
N ARG A 93 10.69 -5.36 -7.33
CA ARG A 93 10.94 -5.20 -8.76
C ARG A 93 11.65 -3.89 -9.09
N GLN A 94 11.25 -2.79 -8.44
CA GLN A 94 11.89 -1.48 -8.63
C GLN A 94 13.34 -1.46 -8.15
N LYS A 95 13.65 -2.15 -7.05
CA LYS A 95 15.04 -2.35 -6.61
C LYS A 95 15.84 -3.19 -7.61
N LEU A 96 15.25 -4.27 -8.13
CA LEU A 96 15.89 -5.10 -9.15
C LEU A 96 16.19 -4.31 -10.43
N LEU A 97 15.29 -3.44 -10.86
CA LEU A 97 15.50 -2.49 -11.96
C LEU A 97 16.70 -1.57 -11.70
N GLY A 98 16.86 -1.08 -10.47
CA GLY A 98 18.04 -0.28 -10.09
C GLY A 98 19.37 -1.04 -10.21
N TYR A 99 19.34 -2.37 -10.11
CA TYR A 99 20.51 -3.24 -10.28
C TYR A 99 20.57 -3.92 -11.66
N TRP A 100 19.81 -3.41 -12.65
CA TRP A 100 19.70 -4.05 -13.96
C TRP A 100 21.05 -4.22 -14.68
N ALA A 101 21.94 -3.23 -14.57
CA ALA A 101 23.29 -3.32 -15.14
C ALA A 101 24.06 -4.54 -14.63
N ILE A 102 23.93 -4.86 -13.34
CA ILE A 102 24.57 -6.02 -12.71
C ILE A 102 23.93 -7.31 -13.22
N VAL A 103 22.59 -7.36 -13.33
CA VAL A 103 21.87 -8.52 -13.90
C VAL A 103 22.35 -8.80 -15.33
N ARG A 104 22.50 -7.75 -16.15
CA ARG A 104 22.97 -7.86 -17.54
C ARG A 104 24.40 -8.38 -17.63
N THR A 105 25.32 -7.82 -16.85
CA THR A 105 26.72 -8.30 -16.78
C THR A 105 26.79 -9.76 -16.33
N LEU A 106 26.05 -10.14 -15.29
CA LEU A 106 26.05 -11.54 -14.83
C LEU A 106 25.45 -12.48 -15.87
N LYS A 107 24.46 -12.03 -16.65
CA LYS A 107 23.82 -12.88 -17.65
C LYS A 107 24.58 -12.97 -18.97
N VAL A 108 25.13 -11.86 -19.46
CA VAL A 108 25.82 -11.75 -20.75
C VAL A 108 27.31 -12.05 -20.61
N ASP A 109 27.98 -11.38 -19.68
CA ASP A 109 29.45 -11.46 -19.57
C ASP A 109 29.90 -12.70 -18.78
N GLN A 110 29.10 -13.14 -17.80
CA GLN A 110 29.40 -14.32 -16.97
C GLN A 110 28.55 -15.55 -17.33
N ASN A 111 27.65 -15.44 -18.32
CA ASN A 111 26.74 -16.50 -18.79
C ASN A 111 25.98 -17.25 -17.68
N MET A 112 25.67 -16.58 -16.56
CA MET A 112 25.03 -17.22 -15.40
C MET A 112 23.56 -17.57 -15.66
N SER A 113 23.03 -18.57 -14.96
CA SER A 113 21.59 -18.86 -15.00
C SER A 113 20.81 -17.85 -14.15
N PHE A 114 19.52 -17.65 -14.44
CA PHE A 114 18.66 -16.79 -13.60
C PHE A 114 18.56 -17.25 -12.14
N ARG A 115 18.81 -18.55 -11.88
CA ARG A 115 18.88 -19.10 -10.52
C ARG A 115 20.14 -18.62 -9.82
N ASP A 116 21.28 -18.68 -10.50
CA ASP A 116 22.56 -18.22 -9.95
C ASP A 116 22.54 -16.71 -9.70
N ILE A 117 21.95 -15.95 -10.62
CA ILE A 117 21.75 -14.50 -10.44
C ILE A 117 20.89 -14.23 -9.20
N ALA A 118 19.80 -14.98 -8.99
CA ALA A 118 18.98 -14.84 -7.77
C ALA A 118 19.80 -15.14 -6.50
N THR A 119 20.63 -16.17 -6.50
CA THR A 119 21.52 -16.48 -5.36
C THR A 119 22.58 -15.40 -5.13
N TYR A 120 23.11 -14.80 -6.19
CA TYR A 120 24.05 -13.68 -6.11
C TYR A 120 23.41 -12.46 -5.44
N PHE A 121 22.19 -12.08 -5.85
CA PHE A 121 21.44 -10.98 -5.23
C PHE A 121 21.08 -11.24 -3.77
N ALA A 122 20.77 -12.48 -3.41
CA ALA A 122 20.55 -12.86 -2.02
C ALA A 122 21.84 -12.72 -1.19
N LYS A 123 23.00 -13.14 -1.72
CA LYS A 123 24.28 -13.15 -1.00
C LYS A 123 24.93 -11.77 -0.89
N TYR A 124 25.01 -11.01 -1.97
CA TYR A 124 25.77 -9.76 -2.03
C TYR A 124 24.91 -8.50 -1.84
N HIS A 125 23.63 -8.55 -2.21
CA HIS A 125 22.73 -7.39 -2.15
C HIS A 125 21.63 -7.53 -1.09
N LYS A 126 21.59 -8.63 -0.32
CA LYS A 126 20.53 -8.96 0.65
C LYS A 126 19.12 -8.81 0.05
N LEU A 127 19.00 -9.07 -1.25
CA LEU A 127 17.78 -8.89 -2.01
C LEU A 127 17.23 -10.26 -2.40
N GLU A 128 16.24 -10.74 -1.63
CA GLU A 128 15.54 -11.98 -1.94
C GLU A 128 14.54 -11.77 -3.08
N VAL A 129 14.99 -12.13 -4.28
CA VAL A 129 14.21 -12.11 -5.52
C VAL A 129 14.12 -13.54 -6.07
N SER A 130 12.94 -13.92 -6.54
CA SER A 130 12.76 -15.20 -7.24
C SER A 130 13.41 -15.15 -8.62
N TYR A 131 14.01 -16.27 -9.06
CA TYR A 131 14.51 -16.42 -10.43
C TYR A 131 13.43 -16.11 -11.48
N SER A 132 12.16 -16.42 -11.19
CA SER A 132 11.04 -16.14 -12.08
C SER A 132 10.81 -14.64 -12.28
N THR A 133 11.03 -13.83 -11.25
CA THR A 133 10.90 -12.36 -11.33
C THR A 133 12.01 -11.75 -12.19
N ILE A 134 13.23 -12.30 -12.11
CA ILE A 134 14.36 -11.87 -12.94
C ILE A 134 14.12 -12.25 -14.39
N TYR A 135 13.63 -13.48 -14.64
CA TYR A 135 13.28 -13.94 -15.98
C TYR A 135 12.16 -13.10 -16.62
N THR A 136 11.09 -12.82 -15.89
CA THR A 136 10.02 -11.95 -16.40
C THR A 136 10.53 -10.56 -16.73
N LEU A 137 11.40 -10.00 -15.88
CA LEU A 137 12.00 -8.68 -16.12
C LEU A 137 12.92 -8.69 -17.36
N TRP A 138 13.68 -9.78 -17.54
CA TRP A 138 14.52 -9.98 -18.72
C TRP A 138 13.73 -10.04 -20.01
N ASN A 139 12.66 -10.84 -20.05
CA ASN A 139 11.79 -10.88 -21.22
C ASN A 139 11.11 -9.52 -21.49
N GLU A 140 10.67 -8.81 -20.45
CA GLU A 140 10.05 -7.49 -20.62
C GLU A 140 11.02 -6.42 -21.13
N LEU A 141 12.30 -6.46 -20.77
CA LEU A 141 13.28 -5.47 -21.20
C LEU A 141 13.93 -5.87 -22.53
N GLU A 142 14.39 -7.10 -22.66
CA GLU A 142 15.20 -7.50 -23.82
C GLU A 142 14.33 -7.93 -25.02
N ASN A 143 13.20 -8.63 -24.82
CA ASN A 143 12.34 -9.01 -25.96
C ASN A 143 11.53 -7.81 -26.49
N ASN A 144 11.17 -6.83 -25.66
CA ASN A 144 10.54 -5.60 -26.15
C ASN A 144 11.53 -4.70 -26.91
N THR A 145 12.83 -4.78 -26.59
CA THR A 145 13.86 -4.03 -27.32
C THR A 145 14.12 -4.65 -28.71
N GLN A 146 14.08 -5.99 -28.84
CA GLN A 146 14.24 -6.68 -30.13
C GLN A 146 13.09 -6.46 -31.13
N ILE A 147 11.90 -6.06 -30.66
CA ILE A 147 10.75 -5.77 -31.54
C ILE A 147 10.87 -4.38 -32.18
N MET A 148 11.69 -3.48 -31.63
CA MET A 148 11.87 -2.11 -32.16
C MET A 148 13.03 -1.96 -33.15
N GLU A 149 13.86 -2.99 -33.33
CA GLU A 149 15.01 -2.98 -34.23
C GLU A 149 14.80 -3.82 -35.52
N ASN A 150 13.60 -4.36 -35.74
CA ASN A 150 13.22 -5.12 -36.95
C ASN A 150 12.25 -4.33 -37.84
#